data_AF-A0A661RGU8-F1
#
_entry.id   AF-A0A661RGU8-F1
#
_cell.length_a   1.000
_cell.length_b   1.000
_cell.length_c   1.000
_cell.angle_alpha   90.00
_cell.angle_beta   90.00
_cell.angle_gamma   90.00
#
_symmetry.space_group_name_H-M   'P 1'
#
loop_
_entity.id
_entity.type
_entity.pdbx_description
1 polymer ?
#
loop_
_entity_poly.entity_id
_entity_poly.type
_entity_poly.pdbx_seq_one_letter_code
_entity_poly.pdbx_strand_id
1 'polypeptide(L)'
;MKKIVFSGLLGVLFLCISSCYQYVAEHPEKSKAQFYEDQSICEEIARSYSMERLQKYREGEEIDHSRRCMRDKGWRYHFRK
;
A
#
# COMPACT_ATOMS: atom_id res chain seq x y z
N MET A 1 33.12 -28.99 4.96
CA MET A 1 31.71 -29.10 4.51
C MET A 1 30.69 -28.62 5.55
N LYS A 2 30.74 -29.02 6.83
CA LYS A 2 29.76 -28.61 7.87
C LYS A 2 29.62 -27.10 8.12
N LYS A 3 30.69 -26.31 7.97
CA LYS A 3 30.68 -24.85 8.24
C LYS A 3 29.88 -24.03 7.22
N ILE A 4 29.88 -24.45 5.94
CA ILE A 4 29.21 -23.71 4.85
C ILE A 4 27.68 -23.87 4.96
N VAL A 5 27.22 -25.06 5.36
CA VAL A 5 25.79 -25.34 5.59
C VAL A 5 25.24 -24.46 6.71
N PHE A 6 26.02 -24.26 7.78
CA PHE A 6 25.61 -23.43 8.92
C PHE A 6 25.50 -21.94 8.56
N SER A 7 26.46 -21.41 7.80
CA SER A 7 26.43 -20.02 7.33
C SER A 7 25.29 -19.77 6.33
N GLY A 8 24.96 -20.75 5.49
CA GLY A 8 23.81 -20.67 4.57
C GLY A 8 22.47 -20.64 5.31
N LEU A 9 22.31 -21.47 6.36
CA LEU A 9 21.07 -21.53 7.14
C LEU A 9 20.83 -20.23 7.93
N LEU A 10 21.88 -19.66 8.52
CA LEU A 10 21.82 -18.37 9.23
C LEU A 10 21.46 -17.21 8.28
N GLY A 11 21.97 -17.22 7.05
CA GLY A 11 21.62 -16.22 6.03
C GLY A 11 20.14 -16.29 5.63
N VAL A 12 19.58 -17.49 5.45
CA VAL A 12 18.15 -17.68 5.14
C VAL A 12 17.26 -17.26 6.31
N LEU A 13 17.62 -17.62 7.55
CA LEU A 13 16.90 -17.17 8.75
C LEU A 13 16.92 -15.64 8.89
N PHE A 14 18.04 -14.99 8.59
CA PHE A 14 18.12 -13.53 8.64
C PHE A 14 17.23 -12.86 7.59
N LEU A 15 17.14 -13.42 6.38
CA LEU A 15 16.23 -12.96 5.33
C LEU A 15 14.75 -13.15 5.71
N CYS A 16 14.40 -14.23 6.41
CA CYS A 16 13.05 -14.45 6.92
C CYS A 16 12.66 -13.46 8.03
N ILE A 17 13.62 -13.02 8.87
CA ILE A 17 13.35 -12.08 9.97
C ILE A 17 13.36 -10.61 9.47
N SER A 18 14.06 -10.32 8.38
CA SER A 18 14.20 -8.95 7.85
C SER A 18 13.10 -8.51 6.89
N SER A 19 12.18 -9.40 6.47
CA SER A 19 11.28 -9.15 5.33
C SER A 19 9.81 -8.87 5.67
N CYS A 20 9.40 -8.78 6.93
CA CYS A 20 7.99 -8.57 7.28
C CYS A 20 7.58 -7.08 7.39
N TYR A 21 8.12 -6.20 6.55
CA TYR A 21 7.55 -4.87 6.43
C TYR A 21 6.21 -4.95 5.70
N GLN A 22 5.11 -4.82 6.43
CA GLN A 22 3.78 -4.73 5.85
C GLN A 22 3.47 -3.28 5.50
N TYR A 23 3.04 -3.02 4.27
CA TYR A 23 2.47 -1.72 3.92
C TYR A 23 1.07 -1.60 4.54
N VAL A 24 0.89 -0.63 5.44
CA VAL A 24 -0.34 -0.44 6.21
C VAL A 24 -0.89 0.96 5.96
N ALA A 25 -2.22 1.08 5.92
CA ALA A 25 -2.94 2.35 5.96
C ALA A 25 -3.58 2.53 7.34
N GLU A 26 -3.32 3.66 8.00
CA GLU A 26 -3.83 3.96 9.35
C GLU A 26 -4.44 5.37 9.41
N HIS A 27 -5.42 5.54 10.30
CA HIS A 27 -6.07 6.81 10.60
C HIS A 27 -6.24 6.92 12.12
N PRO A 28 -5.98 8.08 12.75
CA PRO A 28 -6.04 8.22 14.21
C PRO A 28 -7.43 7.93 14.80
N GLU A 29 -8.48 8.21 14.04
CA GLU A 29 -9.87 8.18 14.53
C GLU A 29 -10.80 7.22 13.77
N LYS A 30 -10.36 6.67 12.62
CA LYS A 30 -11.24 5.90 11.73
C LYS A 30 -10.92 4.42 11.82
N SER A 31 -11.97 3.62 11.82
CA SER A 31 -11.90 2.16 11.83
C SER A 31 -11.46 1.60 10.47
N LYS A 32 -11.06 0.33 10.47
CA LYS A 32 -10.77 -0.40 9.24
C LYS A 32 -12.00 -0.56 8.33
N ALA A 33 -13.22 -0.57 8.88
CA ALA A 33 -14.42 -0.59 8.04
C ALA A 33 -14.57 0.72 7.26
N GLN A 34 -14.36 1.84 7.93
CA GLN A 34 -14.36 3.17 7.31
C GLN A 34 -13.22 3.35 6.29
N PHE A 35 -12.10 2.64 6.45
CA PHE A 35 -11.07 2.59 5.41
C PHE A 35 -11.63 2.11 4.08
N TYR A 36 -12.36 1.00 4.07
CA TYR A 36 -12.88 0.41 2.84
C TYR A 36 -13.97 1.29 2.20
N GLU A 37 -14.78 1.95 3.02
CA GLU A 37 -15.78 2.92 2.55
C GLU A 37 -15.12 4.17 1.93
N ASP A 38 -14.15 4.76 2.63
CA ASP A 38 -13.39 5.90 2.12
C ASP A 38 -12.63 5.52 0.84
N GLN A 39 -12.07 4.31 0.79
CA GLN A 39 -11.35 3.77 -0.36
C GLN A 39 -12.28 3.63 -1.57
N SER A 40 -13.46 3.03 -1.41
CA SER A 40 -14.39 2.85 -2.53
C SER A 40 -14.84 4.19 -3.12
N ILE A 41 -15.07 5.19 -2.28
CA ILE A 41 -15.41 6.55 -2.72
C ILE A 41 -14.25 7.18 -3.51
N CYS A 42 -13.03 7.08 -2.98
CA CYS A 42 -11.85 7.65 -3.65
C CYS A 42 -11.52 6.95 -4.98
N GLU A 43 -11.74 5.63 -5.08
CA GLU A 43 -11.60 4.87 -6.32
C GLU A 43 -12.65 5.28 -7.35
N GLU A 44 -13.90 5.49 -6.95
CA GLU A 44 -14.96 5.98 -7.85
C GLU A 44 -14.66 7.39 -8.39
N ILE A 45 -14.15 8.28 -7.54
CA ILE A 45 -13.72 9.63 -7.95
C ILE A 45 -12.53 9.54 -8.93
N ALA A 46 -11.54 8.69 -8.64
CA ALA A 46 -10.38 8.53 -9.52
C ALA A 46 -10.81 7.97 -10.90
N ARG A 47 -11.76 7.03 -10.90
CA ARG A 47 -12.33 6.44 -12.12
C ARG A 47 -13.18 7.43 -12.91
N SER A 48 -14.00 8.25 -12.26
CA SER A 48 -14.78 9.27 -12.96
C SER A 48 -13.88 10.31 -13.62
N TYR A 49 -12.81 10.71 -12.93
CA TYR A 49 -11.78 11.60 -13.47
C TYR A 49 -11.02 10.99 -14.67
N SER A 50 -10.73 9.69 -14.63
CA SER A 50 -10.07 9.00 -15.75
C SER A 50 -11.00 8.85 -16.96
N MET A 51 -12.29 8.56 -16.73
CA MET A 51 -13.31 8.46 -17.77
C MET A 51 -13.67 9.80 -18.40
N GLU A 52 -13.61 10.92 -17.68
CA GLU A 52 -13.81 12.25 -18.27
C GLU A 52 -12.65 12.63 -19.22
N ARG A 53 -11.46 12.07 -19.00
CA ARG A 53 -10.22 12.40 -19.72
C ARG A 53 -9.72 11.32 -20.68
N LEU A 54 -10.63 10.48 -21.19
CA LEU A 54 -10.50 9.28 -22.04
C LEU A 54 -9.38 9.18 -23.11
N GLN A 55 -8.56 10.21 -23.36
CA GLN A 55 -7.45 10.21 -24.32
C GLN A 55 -6.04 10.41 -23.73
N LYS A 56 -5.87 10.73 -22.44
CA LYS A 56 -4.52 11.06 -21.89
C LYS A 56 -4.03 10.23 -20.71
N TYR A 57 -4.86 9.38 -20.10
CA TYR A 57 -4.51 8.76 -18.81
C TYR A 57 -3.84 7.38 -18.95
N ARG A 58 -2.74 7.20 -18.21
CA ARG A 58 -2.14 5.89 -17.89
C ARG A 58 -2.70 5.41 -16.54
N GLU A 59 -2.99 4.12 -16.39
CA GLU A 59 -3.54 3.51 -15.15
C GLU A 59 -2.80 3.94 -13.84
N GLY A 60 -1.51 4.24 -13.92
CA GLY A 60 -0.73 4.73 -12.78
C GLY A 60 -1.21 6.07 -12.21
N GLU A 61 -1.86 6.91 -13.01
CA GLU A 61 -2.40 8.19 -12.55
C GLU A 61 -3.69 7.99 -11.73
N GLU A 62 -4.51 6.98 -12.02
CA GLU A 62 -5.75 6.66 -11.27
C GLU A 62 -5.43 6.24 -9.83
N ILE A 63 -4.42 5.37 -9.66
CA ILE A 63 -3.96 4.92 -8.34
C ILE A 63 -3.43 6.09 -7.51
N ASP A 64 -2.68 7.01 -8.13
CA ASP A 64 -2.14 8.17 -7.44
C ASP A 64 -3.23 9.19 -7.06
N HIS A 65 -4.28 9.33 -7.87
CA HIS A 65 -5.45 10.15 -7.53
C HIS A 65 -6.23 9.56 -6.35
N SER A 66 -6.52 8.26 -6.38
CA SER A 66 -7.20 7.58 -5.27
C SER A 66 -6.39 7.71 -3.96
N ARG A 67 -5.07 7.49 -4.00
CA ARG A 67 -4.19 7.66 -2.83
C ARG A 67 -4.14 9.10 -2.33
N ARG A 68 -4.22 10.10 -3.21
CA ARG A 68 -4.28 11.52 -2.82
C ARG A 68 -5.59 11.80 -2.08
N CYS A 69 -6.72 11.37 -2.63
CA CYS A 69 -8.02 11.47 -1.97
C CYS A 69 -8.02 10.82 -0.58
N MET A 70 -7.40 9.64 -0.43
CA MET A 70 -7.27 8.98 0.87
C MET A 70 -6.41 9.78 1.87
N ARG A 71 -5.30 10.39 1.42
CA ARG A 71 -4.49 11.29 2.26
C ARG A 71 -5.27 12.52 2.70
N ASP A 72 -6.07 13.10 1.80
CA ASP A 72 -6.92 14.27 2.11
C ASP A 72 -7.99 13.91 3.15
N LYS A 73 -8.46 12.66 3.13
CA LYS A 73 -9.34 12.07 4.17
C LYS A 73 -8.62 11.68 5.47
N GLY A 74 -7.32 11.97 5.59
CA GLY A 74 -6.51 11.76 6.79
C GLY A 74 -5.79 10.42 6.88
N TRP A 75 -5.91 9.55 5.86
CA TRP A 75 -5.25 8.24 5.87
C TRP A 75 -3.75 8.37 5.64
N ARG A 76 -2.96 7.69 6.47
CA ARG A 76 -1.50 7.65 6.40
C ARG A 76 -1.05 6.28 5.95
N TYR A 77 -0.12 6.24 5.01
CA TYR A 77 0.44 5.00 4.49
C TYR A 77 1.91 4.87 4.92
N HIS A 78 2.26 3.76 5.56
CA HIS A 78 3.63 3.50 6.03
C HIS A 78 3.93 2.00 6.07
N PHE A 79 5.22 1.69 6.18
CA PHE A 79 5.67 0.32 6.44
C PHE A 79 5.72 0.07 7.94
N ARG A 80 5.01 -0.96 8.39
CA ARG A 80 5.05 -1.45 9.76
C ARG A 80 5.86 -2.74 9.80
N LYS A 81 6.76 -2.86 10.79
CA LYS A 81 7.56 -4.04 11.05
C LYS A 81 6.77 -5.09 11.84
#